data_AF-B8B534-F1
#
_entry.id   AF-B8B534-F1
#
_cell.length_a   1.000
_cell.length_b   1.000
_cell.length_c   1.000
_cell.angle_alpha   90.00
_cell.angle_beta   90.00
_cell.angle_gamma   90.00
#
_symmetry.space_group_name_H-M   'P 1'
#
loop_
_entity.id
_entity.type
_entity.pdbx_description
1 polymer ?
#
loop_
_entity_poly.entity_id
_entity_poly.type
_entity_poly.pdbx_seq_one_letter_code
_entity_poly.pdbx_strand_id
1 'polypeptide(L)'
;MAIPYRITAGGGGGRQRMALPLPPKGALLAAVTTASVLSILCVLSFTDSLPYLGFQVRGVDKRESSRSYLYWGAAVDCPGKHCASCAGLGHQESSLRCALEEALFLDRIFVMPSRLCLNSVHNTRGIINQSDATSNKSGRWETSSCAMESLYDIDLISRTVPVVLDNPQSWYAIVSRSTKLGEEGDVAHAQGVSRQELKENTLYSKAFLINRTASPLAWFMECKDRTKRSSVMLPYNFLPSMPARKLRDAANKIKVILGDYDAIHVRRGDLLKNRKDRFGVERSLHPHLDRDTHPENIKRRIAKWIPRGRTLFIASNERTPGFFSPLSDRYKLAYSSNFSSILEPVIDNNYQLFMVERLIMQGARKFVKTMKEFDNDLSLCDDPKKNTKVWEEAVYTDG
;
A
#
# COMPACT_ATOMS: atom_id res chain seq x y z
N MET A 1 -24.20 40.32 49.22
CA MET A 1 -24.48 41.50 50.08
C MET A 1 -23.50 42.59 49.70
N ALA A 2 -24.04 43.75 49.30
CA ALA A 2 -23.51 45.11 49.37
C ALA A 2 -21.99 45.41 49.20
N ILE A 3 -21.72 46.14 48.12
CA ILE A 3 -20.72 47.23 47.86
C ILE A 3 -20.70 48.22 49.07
N PRO A 4 -19.60 48.92 49.49
CA PRO A 4 -19.03 50.04 48.69
C PRO A 4 -17.56 50.52 48.85
N TYR A 5 -17.06 50.99 47.70
CA TYR A 5 -16.45 52.30 47.36
C TYR A 5 -16.02 53.29 48.46
N ARG A 6 -14.80 53.87 48.30
CA ARG A 6 -14.55 55.30 48.55
C ARG A 6 -13.40 55.88 47.73
N ILE A 7 -13.71 57.04 47.14
CA ILE A 7 -12.89 57.95 46.30
C ILE A 7 -12.05 58.87 47.20
N THR A 8 -10.86 59.27 46.75
CA THR A 8 -10.34 60.64 46.98
C THR A 8 -9.68 61.20 45.71
N ALA A 9 -10.10 62.42 45.35
CA ALA A 9 -9.51 63.35 44.37
C ALA A 9 -8.33 64.10 45.03
N GLY A 10 -7.40 64.80 44.36
CA GLY A 10 -7.23 65.22 42.97
C GLY A 10 -6.03 66.19 42.84
N GLY A 11 -5.75 66.62 41.61
CA GLY A 11 -4.82 67.73 41.24
C GLY A 11 -3.37 67.29 41.03
N GLY A 12 -2.62 67.66 39.97
CA GLY A 12 -2.79 68.56 38.83
C GLY A 12 -1.39 68.84 38.28
N GLY A 13 -1.19 68.88 36.95
CA GLY A 13 0.10 69.23 36.35
C GLY A 13 0.30 68.69 34.94
N GLY A 14 0.00 69.53 33.94
CA GLY A 14 0.14 69.18 32.52
C GLY A 14 1.59 69.11 32.04
N ARG A 15 1.82 68.26 31.03
CA ARG A 15 3.00 68.33 30.15
C ARG A 15 2.55 68.10 28.70
N GLN A 16 2.83 69.10 27.88
CA GLN A 16 2.66 69.10 26.43
C GLN A 16 3.46 67.95 25.80
N ARG A 17 2.82 67.18 24.91
CA ARG A 17 3.52 66.22 24.03
C ARG A 17 4.12 66.99 22.86
N MET A 18 5.44 66.98 22.78
CA MET A 18 6.21 67.48 21.64
C MET A 18 6.10 66.46 20.49
N ALA A 19 5.59 66.89 19.34
CA ALA A 19 5.55 66.07 18.13
C ALA A 19 6.95 66.01 17.49
N LEU A 20 7.42 64.80 17.17
CA LEU A 20 8.65 64.59 16.39
C LEU A 20 8.43 65.00 14.92
N PRO A 21 9.42 65.61 14.25
CA PRO A 21 9.27 66.05 12.87
C PRO A 21 9.23 64.86 11.91
N LEU A 22 8.29 64.92 10.95
CA LEU A 22 8.20 63.97 9.84
C LEU A 22 9.39 64.14 8.90
N PRO A 23 9.97 63.04 8.38
CA PRO A 23 11.12 63.11 7.48
C PRO A 23 10.73 63.70 6.12
N PRO A 24 11.65 64.42 5.44
CA PRO A 24 11.37 64.99 4.12
C PRO A 24 11.09 63.89 3.11
N LYS A 25 10.15 64.14 2.19
CA LYS A 25 9.57 63.16 1.23
C LYS A 25 10.63 62.41 0.39
N GLY A 26 11.84 62.95 0.24
CA GLY A 26 12.97 62.27 -0.44
C GLY A 26 13.62 61.13 0.36
N ALA A 27 13.59 61.18 1.69
CA ALA A 27 14.16 60.13 2.55
C ALA A 27 13.27 58.88 2.61
N LEU A 28 11.95 59.05 2.51
CA LEU A 28 11.01 57.93 2.46
C LEU A 28 11.12 57.16 1.14
N LEU A 29 11.33 57.88 0.02
CA LEU A 29 11.47 57.26 -1.29
C LEU A 29 12.80 56.48 -1.41
N ALA A 30 13.89 57.00 -0.85
CA ALA A 30 15.18 56.32 -0.80
C ALA A 30 15.18 55.10 0.14
N ALA A 31 14.45 55.15 1.27
CA ALA A 31 14.28 54.02 2.18
C ALA A 31 13.43 52.90 1.56
N VAL A 32 12.39 53.25 0.78
CA VAL A 32 11.57 52.25 0.09
C VAL A 32 12.34 51.61 -1.07
N THR A 33 13.08 52.38 -1.88
CA THR A 33 13.86 51.80 -2.99
C THR A 33 15.02 50.94 -2.50
N THR A 34 15.73 51.34 -1.44
CA THR A 34 16.78 50.52 -0.83
C THR A 34 16.20 49.24 -0.20
N ALA A 35 15.06 49.31 0.48
CA ALA A 35 14.39 48.11 1.02
C ALA A 35 13.88 47.17 -0.08
N SER A 36 13.36 47.69 -1.20
CA SER A 36 12.93 46.88 -2.35
C SER A 36 14.12 46.22 -3.06
N VAL A 37 15.23 46.95 -3.25
CA VAL A 37 16.44 46.41 -3.87
C VAL A 37 17.12 45.36 -2.97
N LEU A 38 17.17 45.59 -1.65
CA LEU A 38 17.65 44.59 -0.68
C LEU A 38 16.73 43.36 -0.59
N SER A 39 15.42 43.52 -0.72
CA SER A 39 14.47 42.40 -0.75
C SER A 39 14.62 41.58 -2.03
N ILE A 40 14.81 42.22 -3.18
CA ILE A 40 15.08 41.54 -4.46
C ILE A 40 16.46 40.85 -4.45
N LEU A 41 17.51 41.49 -3.92
CA LEU A 41 18.83 40.88 -3.74
C LEU A 41 18.82 39.73 -2.73
N CYS A 42 18.03 39.82 -1.64
CA CYS A 42 17.81 38.69 -0.74
C CYS A 42 17.10 37.54 -1.46
N VAL A 43 16.01 37.79 -2.19
CA VAL A 43 15.28 36.74 -2.93
C VAL A 43 16.16 36.09 -4.01
N LEU A 44 17.03 36.86 -4.69
CA LEU A 44 17.99 36.35 -5.67
C LEU A 44 19.22 35.68 -5.03
N SER A 45 19.54 35.97 -3.76
CA SER A 45 20.60 35.26 -3.01
C SER A 45 20.07 33.99 -2.35
N PHE A 46 18.75 33.88 -2.10
CA PHE A 46 18.10 32.68 -1.59
C PHE A 46 17.88 31.60 -2.66
N THR A 47 17.95 31.93 -3.95
CA THR A 47 17.88 30.91 -5.01
C THR A 47 19.12 30.01 -5.06
N ASP A 48 20.27 30.49 -4.57
CA ASP A 48 21.52 29.70 -4.49
C ASP A 48 21.63 28.87 -3.19
N SER A 49 20.67 29.02 -2.26
CA SER A 49 20.64 28.28 -0.98
C SER A 49 19.61 27.14 -0.93
N LEU A 50 18.93 26.86 -2.05
CA LEU A 50 18.03 25.71 -2.21
C LEU A 50 18.65 24.30 -2.06
N PRO A 51 19.99 24.04 -2.07
CA PRO A 51 20.48 22.67 -1.89
C PRO A 51 20.38 22.16 -0.45
N TYR A 52 20.08 23.01 0.54
CA TYR A 52 20.07 22.62 1.97
C TYR A 52 18.71 22.13 2.52
N LEU A 53 17.64 22.20 1.72
CA LEU A 53 16.30 21.73 2.10
C LEU A 53 15.93 20.36 1.51
N GLY A 54 16.88 19.62 0.94
CA GLY A 54 16.65 18.26 0.43
C GLY A 54 15.72 18.17 -0.79
N PHE A 55 15.27 19.30 -1.34
CA PHE A 55 14.61 19.34 -2.64
C PHE A 55 15.67 19.40 -3.75
N GLN A 56 16.19 18.23 -4.09
CA GLN A 56 16.84 18.04 -5.37
C GLN A 56 15.72 18.04 -6.42
N VAL A 57 15.50 19.17 -7.11
CA VAL A 57 14.96 19.08 -8.48
C VAL A 57 15.95 18.18 -9.20
N ARG A 58 15.59 16.92 -9.45
CA ARG A 58 16.43 16.01 -10.24
C ARG A 58 16.78 16.77 -11.51
N GLY A 59 18.06 17.13 -11.67
CA GLY A 59 18.55 17.61 -12.95
C GLY A 59 18.12 16.58 -13.97
N VAL A 60 17.35 17.02 -14.96
CA VAL A 60 16.84 16.17 -16.03
C VAL A 60 18.05 15.53 -16.69
N ASP A 61 18.28 14.26 -16.35
CA ASP A 61 19.37 13.48 -16.88
C ASP A 61 19.17 13.44 -18.41
N LYS A 62 20.21 13.71 -19.22
CA LYS A 62 20.07 13.71 -20.70
C LYS A 62 19.54 12.36 -21.23
N ARG A 63 19.59 11.30 -20.41
CA ARG A 63 18.94 10.00 -20.64
C ARG A 63 17.40 10.02 -20.61
N GLU A 64 16.74 10.98 -19.97
CA GLU A 64 15.27 11.10 -19.93
C GLU A 64 14.69 11.59 -21.26
N SER A 65 15.49 12.18 -22.16
CA SER A 65 14.98 12.67 -23.44
C SER A 65 14.70 11.55 -24.45
N SER A 66 15.16 10.31 -24.22
CA SER A 66 14.99 9.18 -25.15
C SER A 66 14.17 8.03 -24.56
N ARG A 67 13.55 8.20 -23.39
CA ARG A 67 12.82 7.12 -22.73
C ARG A 67 11.39 7.02 -23.25
N SER A 68 10.99 5.80 -23.59
CA SER A 68 9.63 5.47 -23.94
C SER A 68 8.88 4.87 -22.74
N TYR A 69 7.56 5.03 -22.75
CA TYR A 69 6.67 4.74 -21.63
C TYR A 69 5.69 3.61 -21.99
N LEU A 70 5.25 2.90 -20.96
CA LEU A 70 4.18 1.91 -21.02
C LEU A 70 3.12 2.28 -19.99
N TYR A 71 1.88 2.47 -20.43
CA TYR A 71 0.75 2.82 -19.58
C TYR A 71 -0.37 1.79 -19.71
N TRP A 72 -0.85 1.27 -18.59
CA TRP A 72 -1.88 0.22 -18.52
C TRP A 72 -3.26 0.74 -18.06
N GLY A 73 -3.37 2.02 -17.75
CA GLY A 73 -4.56 2.64 -17.18
C GLY A 73 -4.37 3.07 -15.72
N ALA A 74 -5.28 3.94 -15.25
CA ALA A 74 -5.18 4.60 -13.95
C ALA A 74 -5.59 3.73 -12.74
N ALA A 75 -6.02 2.49 -12.98
CA ALA A 75 -6.53 1.61 -11.94
C ALA A 75 -6.13 0.15 -12.21
N VAL A 76 -5.34 -0.41 -11.31
CA VAL A 76 -5.01 -1.84 -11.32
C VAL A 76 -6.31 -2.64 -11.19
N ASP A 77 -6.50 -3.62 -12.06
CA ASP A 77 -7.70 -4.48 -12.10
C ASP A 77 -9.02 -3.76 -12.41
N CYS A 78 -8.97 -2.58 -13.03
CA CYS A 78 -10.12 -1.97 -13.69
C CYS A 78 -9.79 -1.67 -15.16
N PRO A 79 -9.80 -2.74 -15.97
CA PRO A 79 -10.57 -2.69 -17.20
C PRO A 79 -11.44 -3.94 -17.21
N GLY A 80 -12.76 -3.78 -17.27
CA GLY A 80 -13.65 -4.93 -17.33
C GLY A 80 -15.11 -4.65 -17.04
N LYS A 81 -15.94 -5.69 -17.10
CA LYS A 81 -17.40 -5.60 -16.86
C LYS A 81 -17.75 -5.16 -15.42
N HIS A 82 -16.82 -5.20 -14.47
CA HIS A 82 -17.09 -4.98 -13.05
C HIS A 82 -16.08 -4.05 -12.34
N CYS A 83 -15.81 -2.88 -12.92
CA CYS A 83 -15.06 -1.82 -12.23
C CYS A 83 -15.78 -1.23 -10.99
N ALA A 84 -17.00 -1.69 -10.68
CA ALA A 84 -17.75 -1.27 -9.50
C ALA A 84 -17.18 -1.82 -8.18
N SER A 85 -16.35 -2.86 -8.23
CA SER A 85 -15.76 -3.50 -7.04
C SER A 85 -14.29 -3.81 -7.25
N CYS A 86 -13.49 -3.65 -6.20
CA CYS A 86 -12.05 -3.83 -6.29
C CYS A 86 -11.62 -5.22 -5.84
N ALA A 87 -10.57 -5.78 -6.45
CA ALA A 87 -10.04 -7.08 -6.05
C ALA A 87 -9.21 -6.96 -4.75
N GLY A 88 -8.99 -8.06 -4.04
CA GLY A 88 -8.09 -8.08 -2.88
C GLY A 88 -6.63 -7.79 -3.26
N LEU A 89 -5.81 -7.35 -2.30
CA LEU A 89 -4.43 -6.92 -2.53
C LEU A 89 -3.59 -7.93 -3.33
N GLY A 90 -3.62 -9.22 -3.01
CA GLY A 90 -2.82 -10.23 -3.71
C GLY A 90 -3.19 -10.42 -5.19
N HIS A 91 -4.45 -10.14 -5.57
CA HIS A 91 -4.89 -10.15 -6.95
C HIS A 91 -4.35 -8.91 -7.68
N GLN A 92 -4.47 -7.74 -7.07
CA GLN A 92 -3.91 -6.49 -7.58
C GLN A 92 -2.39 -6.55 -7.71
N GLU A 93 -1.68 -7.16 -6.75
CA GLU A 93 -0.22 -7.43 -6.85
C GLU A 93 0.10 -8.31 -8.06
N SER A 94 -0.73 -9.32 -8.36
CA SER A 94 -0.52 -10.18 -9.54
C SER A 94 -0.66 -9.42 -10.86
N SER A 95 -1.60 -8.47 -10.91
CA SER A 95 -1.82 -7.59 -12.07
C SER A 95 -0.75 -6.52 -12.21
N LEU A 96 -0.38 -5.87 -11.12
CA LEU A 96 0.69 -4.88 -11.10
C LEU A 96 2.03 -5.50 -11.50
N ARG A 97 2.32 -6.71 -11.02
CA ARG A 97 3.53 -7.44 -11.44
C ARG A 97 3.52 -7.74 -12.94
N CYS A 98 2.38 -8.12 -13.51
CA CYS A 98 2.28 -8.35 -14.96
C CYS A 98 2.65 -7.11 -15.77
N ALA A 99 2.12 -5.93 -15.41
CA ALA A 99 2.46 -4.68 -16.08
C ALA A 99 3.95 -4.30 -15.90
N LEU A 100 4.52 -4.53 -14.71
CA LEU A 100 5.94 -4.33 -14.44
C LEU A 100 6.84 -5.27 -15.27
N GLU A 101 6.47 -6.54 -15.40
CA GLU A 101 7.19 -7.52 -16.21
C GLU A 101 7.16 -7.14 -17.69
N GLU A 102 6.04 -6.63 -18.20
CA GLU A 102 5.95 -6.18 -19.59
C GLU A 102 6.79 -4.91 -19.83
N ALA A 103 6.76 -3.95 -18.90
CA ALA A 103 7.62 -2.77 -19.00
C ALA A 103 9.11 -3.15 -19.01
N LEU A 104 9.50 -4.10 -18.16
CA LEU A 104 10.85 -4.65 -18.12
C LEU A 104 11.22 -5.39 -19.41
N PHE A 105 10.30 -6.16 -19.99
CA PHE A 105 10.51 -6.88 -21.25
C PHE A 105 10.71 -5.96 -22.46
N LEU A 106 10.00 -4.82 -22.46
CA LEU A 106 10.00 -3.81 -23.52
C LEU A 106 11.07 -2.72 -23.32
N ASP A 107 11.80 -2.74 -22.20
CA ASP A 107 12.76 -1.69 -21.80
C ASP A 107 12.12 -0.29 -21.76
N ARG A 108 10.98 -0.18 -21.09
CA ARG A 108 10.19 1.06 -20.99
C ARG A 108 9.99 1.48 -19.54
N ILE A 109 9.80 2.79 -19.34
CA ILE A 109 9.32 3.29 -18.04
C ILE A 109 7.86 2.87 -17.87
N PHE A 110 7.55 2.18 -16.78
CA PHE A 110 6.17 1.90 -16.42
C PHE A 110 5.52 3.12 -15.79
N VAL A 111 4.40 3.55 -16.36
CA VAL A 111 3.52 4.56 -15.78
C VAL A 111 2.55 3.85 -14.84
N MET A 112 2.92 3.81 -13.56
CA MET A 112 2.20 3.12 -12.50
C MET A 112 1.05 3.97 -11.97
N PRO A 113 -0.12 3.37 -11.67
CA PRO A 113 -1.19 4.06 -10.97
C PRO A 113 -0.72 4.68 -9.66
N SER A 114 -1.03 5.96 -9.46
CA SER A 114 -0.75 6.74 -8.24
C SER A 114 -1.67 6.33 -7.09
N ARG A 115 -2.76 5.61 -7.38
CA ARG A 115 -3.70 5.08 -6.40
C ARG A 115 -3.96 3.60 -6.61
N LEU A 116 -4.19 2.90 -5.51
CA LEU A 116 -4.64 1.51 -5.50
C LEU A 116 -6.04 1.42 -4.88
N CYS A 117 -6.92 0.64 -5.48
CA CYS A 117 -8.29 0.52 -4.98
C CYS A 117 -8.37 -0.43 -3.77
N LEU A 118 -9.20 -0.07 -2.79
CA LEU A 118 -9.43 -0.85 -1.57
C LEU A 118 -10.74 -1.64 -1.69
N ASN A 119 -10.67 -2.97 -1.56
CA ASN A 119 -11.87 -3.81 -1.50
C ASN A 119 -12.56 -3.66 -0.13
N SER A 120 -13.82 -3.24 -0.13
CA SER A 120 -14.61 -3.05 1.10
C SER A 120 -14.74 -4.31 1.96
N VAL A 121 -14.84 -5.50 1.36
CA VAL A 121 -14.88 -6.80 2.07
C VAL A 121 -13.62 -7.05 2.89
N HIS A 122 -12.50 -6.53 2.41
CA HIS A 122 -11.20 -6.65 3.08
C HIS A 122 -10.83 -5.43 3.90
N ASN A 123 -11.66 -4.37 3.92
CA ASN A 123 -11.33 -3.07 4.50
C ASN A 123 -12.25 -2.64 5.65
N THR A 124 -12.83 -3.61 6.37
CA THR A 124 -13.61 -3.37 7.60
C THR A 124 -12.69 -3.12 8.78
N ARG A 125 -12.91 -2.02 9.52
CA ARG A 125 -12.20 -1.66 10.76
C ARG A 125 -12.57 -2.64 11.89
N GLY A 126 -11.89 -3.78 11.95
CA GLY A 126 -12.23 -4.87 12.90
C GLY A 126 -11.16 -5.18 13.95
N ILE A 127 -9.90 -4.79 13.74
CA ILE A 127 -8.77 -5.38 14.50
C ILE A 127 -8.09 -4.38 15.47
N ILE A 128 -8.14 -3.08 15.17
CA ILE A 128 -7.38 -2.07 15.97
C ILE A 128 -8.23 -1.47 17.12
N ASN A 129 -9.56 -1.56 17.07
CA ASN A 129 -10.44 -1.00 18.11
C ASN A 129 -11.34 -2.09 18.73
N GLN A 130 -10.84 -2.79 19.76
CA GLN A 130 -11.70 -3.57 20.67
C GLN A 130 -11.80 -2.95 22.08
N SER A 131 -11.16 -1.82 22.32
CA SER A 131 -11.35 -1.01 23.53
C SER A 131 -11.62 0.43 23.14
N ASP A 132 -12.69 1.00 23.71
CA ASP A 132 -13.11 2.40 23.65
C ASP A 132 -13.86 2.86 22.39
N ALA A 133 -15.16 2.56 22.39
CA ALA A 133 -16.19 3.22 21.58
C ALA A 133 -16.40 4.72 21.92
N THR A 134 -15.48 5.36 22.66
CA THR A 134 -15.63 6.73 23.18
C THR A 134 -14.45 7.65 22.90
N SER A 135 -13.42 7.23 22.15
CA SER A 135 -12.42 8.18 21.66
C SER A 135 -12.77 8.69 20.26
N ASN A 136 -13.24 9.93 20.21
CA ASN A 136 -13.35 10.75 19.00
C ASN A 136 -11.96 11.08 18.43
N LYS A 137 -11.21 10.07 17.98
CA LYS A 137 -10.12 10.22 17.01
C LYS A 137 -10.54 9.55 15.71
N SER A 138 -11.46 10.20 15.03
CA SER A 138 -11.84 9.95 13.64
C SER A 138 -10.73 10.41 12.69
N GLY A 139 -9.58 9.74 12.73
CA GLY A 139 -8.70 9.69 11.56
C GLY A 139 -9.45 8.94 10.46
N ARG A 140 -9.73 9.59 9.34
CA ARG A 140 -10.58 9.08 8.25
C ARG A 140 -9.91 7.86 7.59
N TRP A 141 -10.21 6.66 8.11
CA TRP A 141 -9.83 5.38 7.50
C TRP A 141 -10.19 5.40 6.01
N GLU A 142 -9.24 5.12 5.13
CA GLU A 142 -9.47 5.20 3.68
C GLU A 142 -10.43 4.09 3.26
N THR A 143 -11.55 4.43 2.62
CA THR A 143 -12.63 3.47 2.34
C THR A 143 -12.69 2.98 0.90
N SER A 144 -12.12 3.72 -0.06
CA SER A 144 -12.25 3.43 -1.50
C SER A 144 -10.92 3.21 -2.22
N SER A 145 -9.91 4.00 -1.92
CA SER A 145 -8.57 3.90 -2.53
C SER A 145 -7.52 4.50 -1.60
N CYS A 146 -6.28 4.09 -1.78
CA CYS A 146 -5.11 4.60 -1.08
C CYS A 146 -4.05 5.06 -2.08
N ALA A 147 -3.13 5.93 -1.65
CA ALA A 147 -1.99 6.29 -2.48
C ALA A 147 -1.05 5.07 -2.66
N MET A 148 -0.55 4.84 -3.87
CA MET A 148 0.35 3.72 -4.18
C MET A 148 1.63 3.77 -3.32
N GLU A 149 2.18 4.96 -3.13
CA GLU A 149 3.33 5.24 -2.27
C GLU A 149 3.07 4.98 -0.77
N SER A 150 1.81 4.93 -0.34
CA SER A 150 1.45 4.56 1.03
C SER A 150 1.59 3.05 1.28
N LEU A 151 1.55 2.24 0.22
CA LEU A 151 1.69 0.79 0.25
C LEU A 151 3.09 0.35 -0.15
N TYR A 152 3.66 0.92 -1.21
CA TYR A 152 4.92 0.47 -1.81
C TYR A 152 5.98 1.57 -1.85
N ASP A 153 7.24 1.13 -1.78
CA ASP A 153 8.40 1.97 -1.97
C ASP A 153 8.75 2.07 -3.46
N ILE A 154 8.33 3.17 -4.10
CA ILE A 154 8.46 3.38 -5.55
C ILE A 154 9.93 3.48 -5.96
N ASP A 155 10.78 4.07 -5.12
CA ASP A 155 12.23 4.15 -5.39
C ASP A 155 12.85 2.76 -5.34
N LEU A 156 12.45 1.91 -4.39
CA LEU A 156 12.94 0.55 -4.30
C LEU A 156 12.49 -0.32 -5.49
N ILE A 157 11.24 -0.18 -5.94
CA ILE A 157 10.75 -0.81 -7.19
C ILE A 157 11.57 -0.31 -8.39
N SER A 158 11.83 1.00 -8.45
CA SER A 158 12.53 1.67 -9.55
C SER A 158 13.98 1.23 -9.73
N ARG A 159 14.57 0.54 -8.75
CA ARG A 159 15.89 -0.10 -8.89
C ARG A 159 15.89 -1.31 -9.83
N THR A 160 14.72 -1.91 -10.04
CA THR A 160 14.55 -3.10 -10.91
C THR A 160 13.79 -2.76 -12.18
N VAL A 161 12.66 -2.05 -12.05
CA VAL A 161 11.83 -1.65 -13.19
C VAL A 161 11.62 -0.14 -13.09
N PRO A 162 12.06 0.68 -14.07
CA PRO A 162 11.86 2.12 -14.03
C PRO A 162 10.37 2.46 -13.94
N VAL A 163 9.97 3.20 -12.89
CA VAL A 163 8.57 3.56 -12.64
C VAL A 163 8.43 5.06 -12.47
N VAL A 164 7.34 5.60 -13.00
CA VAL A 164 6.79 6.91 -12.64
C VAL A 164 5.33 6.74 -12.26
N LEU A 165 4.85 7.54 -11.31
CA LEU A 165 3.42 7.53 -10.97
C LEU A 165 2.63 8.35 -11.99
N ASP A 166 1.39 7.96 -12.25
CA ASP A 166 0.45 8.71 -13.10
C ASP A 166 -0.17 9.94 -12.42
N ASN A 167 0.55 10.56 -11.48
CA ASN A 167 0.05 11.76 -10.82
C ASN A 167 -0.10 12.91 -11.84
N PRO A 168 -1.02 13.87 -11.62
CA PRO A 168 -1.32 14.87 -12.63
C PRO A 168 -0.10 15.69 -13.10
N GLN A 169 0.89 15.92 -12.24
CA GLN A 169 2.06 16.73 -12.58
C GLN A 169 3.05 15.95 -13.46
N SER A 170 3.40 14.71 -13.08
CA SER A 170 4.29 13.84 -13.86
C SER A 170 3.63 13.38 -15.15
N TRP A 171 2.36 12.99 -15.08
CA TRP A 171 1.62 12.47 -16.22
C TRP A 171 1.32 13.54 -17.27
N TYR A 172 0.89 14.74 -16.85
CA TYR A 172 0.68 15.83 -17.79
C TYR A 172 1.97 16.22 -18.51
N ALA A 173 3.13 16.20 -17.84
CA ALA A 173 4.42 16.44 -18.48
C ALA A 173 4.74 15.40 -19.57
N ILE A 174 4.47 14.12 -19.30
CA ILE A 174 4.68 13.03 -20.27
C ILE A 174 3.73 13.16 -21.47
N VAL A 175 2.44 13.36 -21.22
CA VAL A 175 1.41 13.48 -22.27
C VAL A 175 1.58 14.77 -23.09
N SER A 176 1.90 15.90 -22.45
CA SER A 176 2.16 17.16 -23.16
C SER A 176 3.41 17.11 -24.02
N ARG A 177 4.39 16.28 -23.66
CA ARG A 177 5.56 16.01 -24.49
C ARG A 177 5.19 15.17 -25.70
N SER A 178 4.38 14.13 -25.53
CA SER A 178 3.92 13.30 -26.65
C SER A 178 3.11 14.08 -27.67
N THR A 179 2.29 15.03 -27.23
CA THR A 179 1.48 15.85 -28.15
C THR A 179 2.29 16.89 -28.90
N LYS A 180 3.40 17.38 -28.32
CA LYS A 180 4.31 18.35 -28.96
C LYS A 180 5.19 17.74 -30.07
N LEU A 181 5.33 16.41 -30.11
CA LEU A 181 6.20 15.72 -31.06
C LEU A 181 5.54 15.47 -32.44
N GLY A 182 4.27 15.83 -32.65
CA GLY A 182 3.61 15.86 -33.97
C GLY A 182 2.95 14.53 -34.41
N GLU A 183 2.20 14.58 -35.53
CA GLU A 183 1.25 13.53 -35.98
C GLU A 183 1.85 12.18 -36.44
N GLU A 184 3.18 12.01 -36.45
CA GLU A 184 3.84 10.79 -36.99
C GLU A 184 4.39 9.77 -35.95
N GLY A 185 4.10 9.93 -34.67
CA GLY A 185 4.08 8.76 -33.78
C GLY A 185 4.71 8.94 -32.43
N ASP A 186 3.85 9.21 -31.44
CA ASP A 186 4.30 9.25 -30.06
C ASP A 186 3.38 8.52 -29.08
N VAL A 187 2.14 8.19 -29.47
CA VAL A 187 1.25 7.33 -28.67
C VAL A 187 0.70 6.20 -29.54
N ALA A 188 1.03 4.95 -29.20
CA ALA A 188 0.48 3.76 -29.84
C ALA A 188 -0.53 3.07 -28.93
N HIS A 189 -1.75 2.88 -29.42
CA HIS A 189 -2.78 2.12 -28.71
C HIS A 189 -2.65 0.63 -29.01
N ALA A 190 -2.57 -0.20 -27.97
CA ALA A 190 -2.40 -1.64 -28.09
C ALA A 190 -3.50 -2.40 -27.36
N GLN A 191 -4.30 -3.17 -28.09
CA GLN A 191 -5.36 -4.01 -27.56
C GLN A 191 -5.28 -5.42 -28.18
N GLY A 192 -5.27 -6.46 -27.34
CA GLY A 192 -5.16 -7.85 -27.81
C GLY A 192 -3.81 -8.20 -28.47
N VAL A 193 -2.81 -7.32 -28.31
CA VAL A 193 -1.47 -7.45 -28.90
C VAL A 193 -0.55 -8.22 -27.95
N SER A 194 0.24 -9.17 -28.47
CA SER A 194 1.19 -9.92 -27.65
C SER A 194 2.41 -9.07 -27.26
N ARG A 195 3.07 -9.38 -26.13
CA ARG A 195 4.30 -8.68 -25.73
C ARG A 195 5.41 -8.78 -26.78
N GLN A 196 5.46 -9.88 -27.54
CA GLN A 196 6.45 -10.07 -28.61
C GLN A 196 6.18 -9.10 -29.76
N GLU A 197 4.92 -8.99 -30.17
CA GLU A 197 4.51 -8.05 -31.21
C GLU A 197 4.72 -6.59 -30.78
N LEU A 198 4.48 -6.24 -29.52
CA LEU A 198 4.83 -4.91 -28.98
C LEU A 198 6.31 -4.58 -29.10
N LYS A 199 7.17 -5.60 -29.09
CA LYS A 199 8.62 -5.45 -29.17
C LYS A 199 9.12 -5.39 -30.63
N GLU A 200 8.55 -6.21 -31.49
CA GLU A 200 9.01 -6.38 -32.88
C GLU A 200 8.37 -5.41 -33.87
N ASN A 201 7.09 -5.08 -33.67
CA ASN A 201 6.38 -4.21 -34.60
C ASN A 201 6.84 -2.75 -34.41
N THR A 202 7.35 -2.16 -35.49
CA THR A 202 7.88 -0.78 -35.50
C THR A 202 6.88 0.28 -35.05
N LEU A 203 5.57 0.03 -35.21
CA LEU A 203 4.51 0.90 -34.70
C LEU A 203 4.59 1.06 -33.18
N TYR A 204 4.83 -0.05 -32.47
CA TYR A 204 4.89 -0.06 -31.00
C TYR A 204 6.30 0.20 -30.50
N SER A 205 7.32 -0.43 -31.11
CA SER A 205 8.69 -0.38 -30.60
C SER A 205 9.27 1.04 -30.64
N LYS A 206 8.91 1.85 -31.65
CA LYS A 206 9.33 3.25 -31.79
C LYS A 206 8.43 4.26 -31.07
N ALA A 207 7.23 3.87 -30.64
CA ALA A 207 6.31 4.78 -29.99
C ALA A 207 6.88 5.32 -28.67
N PHE A 208 6.78 6.63 -28.44
CA PHE A 208 7.14 7.24 -27.17
C PHE A 208 6.28 6.72 -26.02
N LEU A 209 4.99 6.48 -26.23
CA LEU A 209 4.06 5.94 -25.24
C LEU A 209 3.26 4.78 -25.85
N ILE A 210 3.28 3.62 -25.21
CA ILE A 210 2.32 2.56 -25.49
C ILE A 210 1.17 2.69 -24.50
N ASN A 211 -0.01 3.02 -25.01
CA ASN A 211 -1.25 2.97 -24.26
C ASN A 211 -1.86 1.56 -24.40
N ARG A 212 -1.57 0.73 -23.41
CA ARG A 212 -1.97 -0.67 -23.34
C ARG A 212 -3.39 -0.76 -22.80
N THR A 213 -4.33 -1.14 -23.66
CA THR A 213 -5.66 -1.52 -23.21
C THR A 213 -5.55 -2.86 -22.51
N ALA A 214 -5.73 -2.85 -21.20
CA ALA A 214 -5.65 -4.08 -20.44
C ALA A 214 -6.94 -4.91 -20.55
N SER A 215 -6.81 -6.23 -20.35
CA SER A 215 -7.93 -7.15 -20.54
C SER A 215 -9.15 -6.76 -19.70
N PRO A 216 -10.37 -6.97 -20.21
CA PRO A 216 -11.63 -6.69 -19.51
C PRO A 216 -11.90 -7.60 -18.30
N LEU A 217 -10.93 -8.42 -17.87
CA LEU A 217 -11.06 -9.34 -16.74
C LEU A 217 -10.07 -9.00 -15.62
N ALA A 218 -8.82 -8.73 -15.97
CA ALA A 218 -7.72 -8.27 -15.11
C ALA A 218 -6.45 -8.09 -15.96
N TRP A 219 -5.47 -7.33 -15.47
CA TRP A 219 -4.22 -7.12 -16.20
C TRP A 219 -3.41 -8.41 -16.35
N PHE A 220 -3.32 -9.23 -15.29
CA PHE A 220 -2.54 -10.47 -15.34
C PHE A 220 -3.04 -11.49 -16.39
N MET A 221 -4.23 -11.31 -16.94
CA MET A 221 -4.77 -12.14 -18.03
C MET A 221 -4.06 -11.91 -19.35
N GLU A 222 -3.42 -10.75 -19.56
CA GLU A 222 -2.59 -10.49 -20.74
C GLU A 222 -1.25 -11.21 -20.62
N CYS A 223 -0.72 -11.35 -19.40
CA CYS A 223 0.51 -12.10 -19.12
C CYS A 223 0.29 -13.61 -18.90
N LYS A 224 -0.85 -14.18 -19.30
CA LYS A 224 -1.29 -15.52 -18.86
C LYS A 224 -0.65 -16.72 -19.53
N ASP A 225 0.32 -16.56 -20.43
CA ASP A 225 1.16 -17.68 -20.89
C ASP A 225 2.17 -18.08 -19.78
N ARG A 226 1.62 -18.44 -18.61
CA ARG A 226 2.29 -18.82 -17.36
C ARG A 226 2.53 -20.33 -17.27
N THR A 227 2.02 -21.12 -18.22
CA THR A 227 2.36 -22.55 -18.36
C THR A 227 3.82 -22.72 -18.75
N LYS A 228 4.36 -21.79 -19.54
CA LYS A 228 5.80 -21.61 -19.75
C LYS A 228 6.36 -20.71 -18.65
N ARG A 229 6.76 -21.30 -17.51
CA ARG A 229 7.37 -20.56 -16.38
C ARG A 229 8.61 -19.73 -16.77
N SER A 230 9.20 -19.98 -17.94
CA SER A 230 10.30 -19.19 -18.53
C SER A 230 9.90 -17.76 -18.95
N SER A 231 8.61 -17.41 -18.94
CA SER A 231 8.11 -16.06 -19.28
C SER A 231 8.07 -15.09 -18.08
N VAL A 232 8.25 -15.60 -16.86
CA VAL A 232 8.23 -14.84 -15.59
C VAL A 232 9.58 -14.14 -15.39
N MET A 233 9.57 -12.82 -15.32
CA MET A 233 10.78 -12.01 -15.15
C MET A 233 10.95 -11.52 -13.72
N LEU A 234 9.85 -11.31 -12.99
CA LEU A 234 9.87 -10.87 -11.60
C LEU A 234 9.39 -12.00 -10.68
N PRO A 235 10.09 -12.26 -9.57
CA PRO A 235 9.68 -13.33 -8.67
C PRO A 235 8.35 -12.98 -7.98
N TYR A 236 7.60 -14.01 -7.54
CA TYR A 236 6.29 -13.81 -6.91
C TYR A 236 6.34 -12.95 -5.64
N ASN A 237 7.50 -12.90 -4.98
CA ASN A 237 7.76 -12.09 -3.80
C ASN A 237 8.24 -10.66 -4.11
N PHE A 238 8.35 -10.24 -5.38
CA PHE A 238 8.86 -8.92 -5.75
C PHE A 238 8.08 -7.79 -5.04
N LEU A 239 6.80 -7.60 -5.38
CA LEU A 239 5.96 -6.60 -4.70
C LEU A 239 5.84 -6.84 -3.19
N PRO A 240 5.69 -8.09 -2.69
CA PRO A 240 5.78 -8.38 -1.26
C PRO A 240 7.04 -7.93 -0.54
N SER A 241 8.17 -7.76 -1.25
CA SER A 241 9.43 -7.27 -0.71
C SER A 241 9.63 -5.75 -0.83
N MET A 242 8.72 -5.05 -1.55
CA MET A 242 8.74 -3.60 -1.72
C MET A 242 7.72 -2.78 -0.91
N PRO A 243 7.25 -3.16 0.30
CA PRO A 243 6.36 -2.30 1.09
C PRO A 243 6.97 -0.93 1.38
N ALA A 244 6.15 0.10 1.54
CA ALA A 244 6.58 1.46 1.87
C ALA A 244 7.45 1.49 3.14
N ARG A 245 8.42 2.42 3.19
CA ARG A 245 9.39 2.52 4.28
C ARG A 245 8.74 2.54 5.66
N LYS A 246 7.67 3.33 5.84
CA LYS A 246 6.93 3.41 7.11
C LYS A 246 6.41 2.04 7.61
N LEU A 247 5.96 1.19 6.69
CA LEU A 247 5.44 -0.14 7.01
C LEU A 247 6.57 -1.10 7.37
N ARG A 248 7.72 -1.02 6.67
CA ARG A 248 8.92 -1.79 7.00
C ARG A 248 9.47 -1.41 8.37
N ASP A 249 9.55 -0.13 8.66
CA ASP A 249 10.04 0.39 9.95
C ASP A 249 9.14 -0.06 11.11
N ALA A 250 7.81 0.00 10.93
CA ALA A 250 6.85 -0.52 11.90
C ALA A 250 7.00 -2.03 12.13
N ALA A 251 7.07 -2.82 11.04
CA ALA A 251 7.29 -4.26 11.14
C ALA A 251 8.61 -4.58 11.85
N ASN A 252 9.69 -3.86 11.56
CA ASN A 252 10.98 -4.07 12.21
C ASN A 252 10.93 -3.80 13.72
N LYS A 253 10.26 -2.71 14.15
CA LYS A 253 10.05 -2.44 15.59
C LYS A 253 9.29 -3.58 16.27
N ILE A 254 8.22 -4.08 15.64
CA ILE A 254 7.42 -5.19 16.19
C ILE A 254 8.25 -6.47 16.28
N LYS A 255 9.04 -6.80 15.26
CA LYS A 255 9.94 -7.96 15.27
C LYS A 255 10.96 -7.90 16.41
N VAL A 256 11.52 -6.71 16.69
CA VAL A 256 12.43 -6.52 17.83
C VAL A 256 11.72 -6.82 19.16
N ILE A 257 10.48 -6.35 19.33
CA ILE A 257 9.70 -6.62 20.55
C ILE A 257 9.33 -8.10 20.68
N LEU A 258 9.01 -8.76 19.56
CA LEU A 258 8.68 -10.19 19.53
C LEU A 258 9.89 -11.08 19.85
N GLY A 259 11.12 -10.64 19.54
CA GLY A 259 12.35 -11.41 19.78
C GLY A 259 12.49 -12.61 18.85
N ASP A 260 12.75 -13.81 19.40
CA ASP A 260 12.67 -15.07 18.67
C ASP A 260 11.23 -15.62 18.75
N TYR A 261 10.55 -15.67 17.62
CA TYR A 261 9.13 -16.05 17.52
C TYR A 261 8.87 -16.92 16.28
N ASP A 262 7.74 -17.62 16.32
CA ASP A 262 7.14 -18.27 15.17
C ASP A 262 5.83 -17.57 14.80
N ALA A 263 5.33 -17.83 13.60
CA ALA A 263 4.10 -17.22 13.13
C ALA A 263 3.18 -18.23 12.47
N ILE A 264 1.87 -18.02 12.65
CA ILE A 264 0.83 -18.68 11.85
C ILE A 264 -0.03 -17.64 11.13
N HIS A 265 -0.43 -17.96 9.91
CA HIS A 265 -1.47 -17.26 9.19
C HIS A 265 -2.72 -18.13 9.12
N VAL A 266 -3.86 -17.62 9.59
CA VAL A 266 -5.14 -18.34 9.63
C VAL A 266 -6.20 -17.57 8.83
N ARG A 267 -6.53 -18.06 7.63
CA ARG A 267 -7.59 -17.50 6.80
C ARG A 267 -8.85 -18.34 6.91
N ARG A 268 -9.82 -17.85 7.67
CA ARG A 268 -11.13 -18.49 7.91
C ARG A 268 -12.25 -17.66 7.30
N GLY A 269 -12.37 -16.39 7.68
CA GLY A 269 -13.58 -15.58 7.50
C GLY A 269 -14.22 -15.60 6.11
N ASP A 270 -13.45 -15.37 5.04
CA ASP A 270 -13.97 -15.37 3.67
C ASP A 270 -14.00 -16.74 2.98
N LEU A 271 -13.32 -17.74 3.57
CA LEU A 271 -13.16 -19.07 3.00
C LEU A 271 -14.13 -20.10 3.60
N LEU A 272 -14.60 -19.89 4.84
CA LEU A 272 -15.64 -20.70 5.48
C LEU A 272 -17.01 -20.39 4.87
N LYS A 273 -17.22 -20.88 3.65
CA LYS A 273 -18.48 -20.81 2.93
C LYS A 273 -19.11 -22.20 2.94
N ASN A 274 -20.18 -22.35 3.70
CA ASN A 274 -20.95 -23.59 3.77
C ASN A 274 -22.32 -23.40 3.11
N ARG A 275 -22.85 -24.46 2.51
CA ARG A 275 -24.23 -24.55 2.04
C ARG A 275 -24.79 -25.94 2.32
N LYS A 276 -26.11 -26.06 2.50
CA LYS A 276 -26.76 -27.38 2.57
C LYS A 276 -27.17 -27.83 1.18
N ASP A 277 -26.94 -29.10 0.88
CA ASP A 277 -27.49 -29.72 -0.34
C ASP A 277 -28.96 -30.13 -0.15
N ARG A 278 -29.54 -30.74 -1.18
CA ARG A 278 -30.95 -31.20 -1.18
C ARG A 278 -31.28 -32.25 -0.12
N PHE A 279 -30.26 -32.87 0.48
CA PHE A 279 -30.40 -33.87 1.54
C PHE A 279 -30.07 -33.28 2.92
N GLY A 280 -29.81 -31.97 3.00
CA GLY A 280 -29.47 -31.29 4.24
C GLY A 280 -28.01 -31.44 4.67
N VAL A 281 -27.17 -32.08 3.85
CA VAL A 281 -25.74 -32.28 4.16
C VAL A 281 -24.98 -30.99 3.93
N GLU A 282 -24.13 -30.61 4.89
CA GLU A 282 -23.28 -29.43 4.76
C GLU A 282 -22.16 -29.67 3.75
N ARG A 283 -22.05 -28.72 2.83
CA ARG A 283 -21.03 -28.70 1.78
C ARG A 283 -20.14 -27.47 1.92
N SER A 284 -18.84 -27.66 1.69
CA SER A 284 -17.83 -26.61 1.71
C SER A 284 -17.00 -26.64 0.42
N LEU A 285 -16.40 -25.49 0.05
CA LEU A 285 -15.38 -25.40 -1.00
C LEU A 285 -13.98 -25.80 -0.51
N HIS A 286 -13.82 -25.90 0.81
CA HIS A 286 -12.61 -26.34 1.50
C HIS A 286 -13.07 -27.29 2.63
N PRO A 287 -13.22 -28.59 2.34
CA PRO A 287 -13.90 -29.55 3.21
C PRO A 287 -13.25 -29.69 4.59
N HIS A 288 -11.93 -29.48 4.71
CA HIS A 288 -11.20 -29.68 5.96
C HIS A 288 -10.85 -28.38 6.68
N LEU A 289 -11.04 -27.22 6.03
CA LEU A 289 -10.55 -25.93 6.54
C LEU A 289 -11.04 -25.59 7.95
N ASP A 290 -12.32 -25.76 8.25
CA ASP A 290 -12.85 -25.39 9.56
C ASP A 290 -12.24 -26.25 10.67
N ARG A 291 -12.28 -27.57 10.49
CA ARG A 291 -11.66 -28.55 11.38
C ARG A 291 -10.19 -28.23 11.57
N ASP A 292 -9.40 -28.17 10.50
CA ASP A 292 -7.94 -28.07 10.58
C ASP A 292 -7.47 -26.74 11.20
N THR A 293 -8.29 -25.69 11.10
CA THR A 293 -8.00 -24.37 11.69
C THR A 293 -8.68 -24.12 13.04
N HIS A 294 -9.33 -25.13 13.62
CA HIS A 294 -9.80 -25.06 15.01
C HIS A 294 -8.60 -25.08 15.98
N PRO A 295 -8.62 -24.34 17.11
CA PRO A 295 -7.45 -24.18 17.99
C PRO A 295 -6.80 -25.50 18.43
N GLU A 296 -7.58 -26.51 18.80
CA GLU A 296 -7.03 -27.83 19.20
C GLU A 296 -6.31 -28.54 18.06
N ASN A 297 -6.78 -28.38 16.83
CA ASN A 297 -6.19 -28.99 15.64
C ASN A 297 -4.95 -28.23 15.19
N ILE A 298 -4.98 -26.90 15.24
CA ILE A 298 -3.79 -26.05 15.07
C ILE A 298 -2.73 -26.47 16.10
N LYS A 299 -3.09 -26.58 17.37
CA LYS A 299 -2.19 -26.95 18.47
C LYS A 299 -1.48 -28.27 18.20
N ARG A 300 -2.22 -29.32 17.79
CA ARG A 300 -1.68 -30.63 17.42
C ARG A 300 -0.81 -30.58 16.16
N ARG A 301 -1.25 -29.85 15.13
CA ARG A 301 -0.55 -29.74 13.84
C ARG A 301 0.80 -29.05 14.00
N ILE A 302 0.82 -27.86 14.61
CA ILE A 302 2.05 -27.06 14.70
C ILE A 302 3.04 -27.56 15.75
N ALA A 303 2.60 -28.38 16.70
CA ALA A 303 3.46 -29.02 17.70
C ALA A 303 4.63 -29.82 17.11
N LYS A 304 4.49 -30.28 15.87
CA LYS A 304 5.53 -31.00 15.11
C LYS A 304 6.71 -30.11 14.72
N TRP A 305 6.50 -28.79 14.67
CA TRP A 305 7.47 -27.82 14.17
C TRP A 305 7.84 -26.75 15.18
N ILE A 306 6.91 -26.40 16.07
CA ILE A 306 7.01 -25.31 17.03
C ILE A 306 6.99 -25.89 18.45
N PRO A 307 8.12 -25.84 19.17
CA PRO A 307 8.20 -26.25 20.58
C PRO A 307 7.27 -25.47 21.51
N ARG A 308 6.89 -26.10 22.64
CA ARG A 308 6.12 -25.47 23.72
C ARG A 308 6.88 -24.27 24.31
N GLY A 309 6.14 -23.26 24.76
CA GLY A 309 6.66 -22.07 25.44
C GLY A 309 7.13 -20.95 24.51
N ARG A 310 7.14 -21.18 23.19
CA ARG A 310 7.56 -20.19 22.19
C ARG A 310 6.50 -19.10 21.97
N THR A 311 6.97 -17.94 21.54
CA THR A 311 6.11 -16.84 21.10
C THR A 311 5.51 -17.18 19.74
N LEU A 312 4.19 -17.09 19.64
CA LEU A 312 3.43 -17.39 18.42
C LEU A 312 2.66 -16.15 17.98
N PHE A 313 3.13 -15.51 16.92
CA PHE A 313 2.40 -14.42 16.26
C PHE A 313 1.28 -14.98 15.39
N ILE A 314 0.05 -14.50 15.58
CA ILE A 314 -1.13 -14.99 14.85
C ILE A 314 -1.69 -13.85 14.00
N ALA A 315 -1.59 -13.99 12.68
CA ALA A 315 -2.30 -13.15 11.72
C ALA A 315 -3.54 -13.89 11.23
N SER A 316 -4.72 -13.33 11.41
CA SER A 316 -5.98 -14.00 11.10
C SER A 316 -7.09 -13.04 10.70
N ASN A 317 -8.01 -13.51 9.85
CA ASN A 317 -9.28 -12.85 9.57
C ASN A 317 -10.48 -13.51 10.27
N GLU A 318 -10.23 -14.35 11.27
CA GLU A 318 -11.26 -14.86 12.19
C GLU A 318 -11.89 -13.71 12.97
N ARG A 319 -13.21 -13.72 13.09
CA ARG A 319 -13.99 -12.62 13.68
C ARG A 319 -14.38 -12.87 15.13
N THR A 320 -14.36 -14.14 15.55
CA THR A 320 -14.74 -14.56 16.89
C THR A 320 -13.68 -14.10 17.90
N PRO A 321 -14.01 -13.19 18.84
CA PRO A 321 -13.05 -12.74 19.85
C PRO A 321 -12.55 -13.92 20.68
N GLY A 322 -11.24 -13.95 20.97
CA GLY A 322 -10.65 -15.01 21.77
C GLY A 322 -10.66 -16.40 21.14
N PHE A 323 -10.99 -16.55 19.85
CA PHE A 323 -11.02 -17.84 19.17
C PHE A 323 -9.74 -18.65 19.36
N PHE A 324 -8.57 -18.01 19.27
CA PHE A 324 -7.27 -18.67 19.43
C PHE A 324 -6.77 -18.77 20.88
N SER A 325 -7.56 -18.33 21.87
CA SER A 325 -7.18 -18.40 23.29
C SER A 325 -6.79 -19.81 23.78
N PRO A 326 -7.36 -20.93 23.28
CA PRO A 326 -6.93 -22.26 23.71
C PRO A 326 -5.49 -22.60 23.37
N LEU A 327 -4.83 -21.86 22.47
CA LEU A 327 -3.39 -22.03 22.16
C LEU A 327 -2.48 -21.52 23.28
N SER A 328 -3.01 -20.71 24.21
CA SER A 328 -2.23 -20.08 25.30
C SER A 328 -1.73 -21.07 26.35
N ASP A 329 -2.32 -22.27 26.41
CA ASP A 329 -1.86 -23.37 27.27
C ASP A 329 -0.45 -23.87 26.90
N ARG A 330 -0.01 -23.60 25.66
CA ARG A 330 1.25 -24.11 25.09
C ARG A 330 2.14 -23.01 24.53
N TYR A 331 1.60 -21.88 24.08
CA TYR A 331 2.35 -20.82 23.40
C TYR A 331 2.08 -19.44 24.00
N LYS A 332 3.05 -18.52 23.89
CA LYS A 332 2.86 -17.11 24.23
C LYS A 332 2.27 -16.41 23.01
N LEU A 333 0.98 -16.09 23.06
CA LEU A 333 0.26 -15.57 21.89
C LEU A 333 0.56 -14.08 21.70
N ALA A 334 0.81 -13.69 20.44
CA ALA A 334 0.98 -12.30 20.03
C ALA A 334 0.08 -12.00 18.82
N TYR A 335 -0.53 -10.82 18.82
CA TYR A 335 -1.43 -10.33 17.78
C TYR A 335 -1.05 -8.91 17.38
N SER A 336 -1.46 -8.48 16.20
CA SER A 336 -1.28 -7.10 15.74
C SER A 336 -1.83 -6.06 16.72
N SER A 337 -2.95 -6.36 17.39
CA SER A 337 -3.56 -5.49 18.40
C SER A 337 -2.67 -5.24 19.63
N ASN A 338 -1.69 -6.11 19.92
CA ASN A 338 -0.72 -5.87 20.99
C ASN A 338 0.28 -4.75 20.67
N PHE A 339 0.32 -4.28 19.42
CA PHE A 339 1.27 -3.28 18.93
C PHE A 339 0.58 -2.02 18.38
N SER A 340 -0.61 -1.69 18.88
CA SER A 340 -1.42 -0.55 18.40
C SER A 340 -0.64 0.77 18.40
N SER A 341 0.17 1.04 19.42
CA SER A 341 1.01 2.26 19.50
C SER A 341 2.04 2.40 18.37
N ILE A 342 2.42 1.30 17.72
CA ILE A 342 3.33 1.29 16.56
C ILE A 342 2.53 1.34 15.25
N LEU A 343 1.36 0.70 15.22
CA LEU A 343 0.55 0.53 14.01
C LEU A 343 -0.35 1.74 13.72
N GLU A 344 -1.04 2.27 14.74
CA GLU A 344 -1.98 3.40 14.57
C GLU A 344 -1.38 4.63 13.86
N PRO A 345 -0.10 5.01 14.08
CA PRO A 345 0.48 6.16 13.38
C PRO A 345 0.81 5.92 11.89
N VAL A 346 0.79 4.66 11.42
CA VAL A 346 1.26 4.31 10.06
C VAL A 346 0.21 3.59 9.20
N ILE A 347 -0.86 3.09 9.83
CA ILE A 347 -1.94 2.32 9.21
C ILE A 347 -3.22 3.15 9.09
N ASP A 348 -3.65 3.36 7.85
CA ASP A 348 -4.85 4.09 7.42
C ASP A 348 -5.89 3.17 6.75
N ASN A 349 -5.50 1.93 6.41
CA ASN A 349 -6.35 0.93 5.76
C ASN A 349 -5.86 -0.52 6.03
N ASN A 350 -6.71 -1.52 5.77
CA ASN A 350 -6.36 -2.92 6.04
C ASN A 350 -5.29 -3.48 5.10
N TYR A 351 -5.05 -2.87 3.93
CA TYR A 351 -3.98 -3.33 3.05
C TYR A 351 -2.62 -3.03 3.68
N GLN A 352 -2.45 -1.85 4.26
CA GLN A 352 -1.24 -1.51 5.01
C GLN A 352 -1.05 -2.44 6.22
N LEU A 353 -2.13 -2.74 6.97
CA LEU A 353 -2.06 -3.69 8.10
C LEU A 353 -1.59 -5.07 7.61
N PHE A 354 -2.23 -5.58 6.56
CA PHE A 354 -1.86 -6.86 5.96
C PHE A 354 -0.41 -6.89 5.45
N MET A 355 0.09 -5.79 4.91
CA MET A 355 1.50 -5.68 4.49
C MET A 355 2.47 -5.72 5.68
N VAL A 356 2.13 -5.06 6.79
CA VAL A 356 2.93 -5.13 8.03
C VAL A 356 2.90 -6.53 8.62
N GLU A 357 1.73 -7.16 8.71
CA GLU A 357 1.59 -8.54 9.19
C GLU A 357 2.41 -9.51 8.32
N ARG A 358 2.38 -9.34 7.00
CA ARG A 358 3.20 -10.13 6.08
C ARG A 358 4.69 -9.98 6.36
N LEU A 359 5.17 -8.76 6.63
CA LEU A 359 6.57 -8.50 6.99
C LEU A 359 6.96 -9.08 8.35
N ILE A 360 6.04 -9.08 9.32
CA ILE A 360 6.22 -9.72 10.63
C ILE A 360 6.31 -11.25 10.43
N MET A 361 5.39 -11.86 9.68
CA MET A 361 5.41 -13.31 9.45
C MET A 361 6.67 -13.76 8.69
N GLN A 362 7.17 -12.96 7.75
CA GLN A 362 8.42 -13.24 7.03
C GLN A 362 9.67 -13.22 7.93
N GLY A 363 9.63 -12.52 9.06
CA GLY A 363 10.72 -12.52 10.03
C GLY A 363 10.70 -13.68 11.02
N ALA A 364 9.67 -14.51 11.00
CA ALA A 364 9.48 -15.60 11.95
C ALA A 364 10.45 -16.77 11.67
N ARG A 365 10.87 -17.49 12.73
CA ARG A 365 11.73 -18.67 12.61
C ARG A 365 11.02 -19.82 11.88
N LYS A 366 9.77 -20.09 12.23
CA LYS A 366 8.83 -20.94 11.49
C LYS A 366 7.61 -20.11 11.12
N PHE A 367 7.20 -20.24 9.87
CA PHE A 367 5.97 -19.64 9.37
C PHE A 367 5.05 -20.72 8.82
N VAL A 368 3.89 -20.89 9.45
CA VAL A 368 2.87 -21.87 9.06
C VAL A 368 1.69 -21.15 8.40
N LYS A 369 1.39 -21.49 7.16
CA LYS A 369 0.29 -20.91 6.39
C LYS A 369 -1.00 -21.66 6.63
N THR A 370 -2.13 -21.06 6.27
CA THR A 370 -3.42 -21.74 6.30
C THR A 370 -3.44 -22.92 5.33
N MET A 371 -3.05 -22.67 4.08
CA MET A 371 -2.98 -23.64 2.99
C MET A 371 -1.61 -23.55 2.33
N LYS A 372 -1.16 -24.65 1.76
CA LYS A 372 0.11 -24.76 1.06
C LYS A 372 0.10 -23.95 -0.24
N GLU A 373 1.14 -23.17 -0.50
CA GLU A 373 1.32 -22.46 -1.77
C GLU A 373 2.51 -22.99 -2.58
N PHE A 374 3.57 -23.40 -1.88
CA PHE A 374 4.76 -24.03 -2.45
C PHE A 374 5.10 -25.33 -1.72
N ASP A 375 5.87 -26.21 -2.37
CA ASP A 375 6.15 -27.57 -1.88
C ASP A 375 6.80 -27.62 -0.48
N ASN A 376 7.55 -26.58 -0.12
CA ASN A 376 8.26 -26.49 1.17
C ASN A 376 7.48 -25.70 2.24
N ASP A 377 6.27 -25.23 1.95
CA ASP A 377 5.46 -24.51 2.93
C ASP A 377 4.97 -25.44 4.05
N LEU A 378 5.01 -24.95 5.29
CA LEU A 378 4.25 -25.54 6.38
C LEU A 378 2.79 -25.07 6.30
N SER A 379 1.83 -25.99 6.40
CA SER A 379 0.40 -25.67 6.34
C SER A 379 -0.41 -26.27 7.48
N LEU A 380 -1.47 -25.54 7.86
CA LEU A 380 -2.48 -25.97 8.82
C LEU A 380 -3.47 -26.95 8.18
N CYS A 381 -3.92 -26.64 6.97
CA CYS A 381 -4.88 -27.43 6.19
C CYS A 381 -4.21 -28.00 4.93
N ASP A 382 -4.62 -29.21 4.57
CA ASP A 382 -4.14 -29.95 3.40
C ASP A 382 -5.01 -29.67 2.13
N ASP A 383 -6.11 -28.92 2.27
CA ASP A 383 -6.92 -28.46 1.15
C ASP A 383 -6.12 -27.57 0.18
N PRO A 384 -6.40 -27.65 -1.13
CA PRO A 384 -5.76 -26.79 -2.10
C PRO A 384 -6.14 -25.32 -1.89
N LYS A 385 -5.14 -24.41 -1.96
CA LYS A 385 -5.35 -22.95 -1.85
C LYS A 385 -6.38 -22.40 -2.83
N LYS A 386 -6.45 -22.97 -4.03
CA LYS A 386 -7.49 -22.69 -5.03
C LYS A 386 -8.49 -23.84 -5.02
N ASN A 387 -9.74 -23.56 -4.68
CA ASN A 387 -10.81 -24.56 -4.82
C ASN A 387 -11.11 -24.84 -6.30
N THR A 388 -11.63 -26.04 -6.54
CA THR A 388 -12.08 -26.52 -7.86
C THR A 388 -13.47 -25.97 -8.23
N LYS A 389 -14.06 -25.10 -7.38
CA LYS A 389 -15.47 -24.70 -7.37
C LYS A 389 -16.45 -25.86 -7.18
N VAL A 390 -15.95 -27.04 -6.81
CA VAL A 390 -16.76 -28.19 -6.42
C VAL A 390 -17.09 -28.07 -4.94
N TRP A 391 -18.33 -28.35 -4.60
CA TRP A 391 -18.82 -28.33 -3.23
C TRP A 391 -18.79 -29.75 -2.67
N GLU A 392 -17.93 -29.98 -1.69
CA GLU A 392 -17.63 -31.28 -1.10
C GLU A 392 -18.23 -31.39 0.29
N GLU A 393 -18.37 -32.60 0.83
CA GLU A 393 -18.83 -32.79 2.20
C GLU A 393 -17.88 -32.13 3.20
N ALA A 394 -18.42 -31.34 4.12
CA ALA A 394 -17.61 -30.74 5.17
C ALA A 394 -17.17 -31.83 6.18
N VAL A 395 -15.89 -31.81 6.55
CA VAL A 395 -15.29 -32.78 7.46
C VAL A 395 -15.00 -32.10 8.79
N TYR A 396 -15.71 -32.53 9.85
CA TYR A 396 -15.62 -31.93 11.19
C TYR A 396 -14.87 -32.79 12.21
N THR A 397 -14.69 -34.08 11.91
CA THR A 397 -14.02 -35.03 12.80
C THR A 397 -12.68 -35.49 12.22
N ASP A 398 -11.81 -35.98 13.09
CA ASP A 398 -10.65 -36.77 12.65
C ASP A 398 -11.16 -38.11 12.10
N GLY A 399 -10.66 -38.51 10.93
CA GLY A 399 -10.92 -39.82 10.32
C GLY A 399 -9.88 -40.85 10.69
#